data_AF-A0A7W5JTW6-F1
#
_entry.id   AF-A0A7W5JTW6-F1
#
_cell.length_a   1.000
_cell.length_b   1.000
_cell.length_c   1.000
_cell.angle_alpha   90.00
_cell.angle_beta   90.00
_cell.angle_gamma   90.00
#
_symmetry.space_group_name_H-M   'P 1'
#
loop_
_entity.id
_entity.type
_entity.pdbx_description
1 polymer ?
#
loop_
_entity_poly.entity_id
_entity_poly.type
_entity_poly.pdbx_seq_one_letter_code
_entity_poly.pdbx_strand_id
1 'polypeptide(L)'
;MPCPRGCCLSWNGTEKFYAGAAWLEYLIDHFLRPGAHAEASGDHWFRRFTFDHDVNGVVVGEQGDNRELFSLTVEHGEMTRTTLIRGERMPWDPGYAEKDELPWLGHEASFAELERREEEALAAASAAPVPVSPRKRGGSRRR
;
A
#
# COMPACT_ATOMS: atom_id res chain seq x y z
N MET A 1 -2.71 -1.08 -16.13
CA MET A 1 -2.10 -0.33 -17.25
C MET A 1 -3.01 0.82 -17.63
N PRO A 2 -2.50 2.03 -17.83
CA PRO A 2 -3.30 3.13 -18.36
C PRO A 2 -3.73 2.83 -19.80
N CYS A 3 -4.95 3.18 -20.16
CA CYS A 3 -5.39 3.13 -21.55
C CYS A 3 -4.64 4.17 -22.39
N PRO A 4 -4.60 4.04 -23.74
CA PRO A 4 -3.90 4.99 -24.60
C PRO A 4 -4.35 6.45 -24.48
N ARG A 5 -5.59 6.68 -24.02
CA ARG A 5 -6.16 8.01 -23.78
C ARG A 5 -5.86 8.55 -22.38
N GLY A 6 -5.24 7.75 -21.51
CA GLY A 6 -4.97 8.12 -20.12
C GLY A 6 -6.21 8.25 -19.22
N CYS A 7 -7.39 7.80 -19.67
CA CYS A 7 -8.65 8.01 -18.95
C CYS A 7 -9.11 6.83 -18.08
N CYS A 8 -8.49 5.66 -18.18
CA CYS A 8 -8.86 4.50 -17.39
C CYS A 8 -7.68 3.54 -17.19
N LEU A 9 -7.77 2.70 -16.17
CA LEU A 9 -6.86 1.61 -15.90
C LEU A 9 -7.47 0.29 -16.40
N SER A 10 -6.70 -0.48 -17.16
CA SER A 10 -7.04 -1.84 -17.56
C SER A 10 -6.07 -2.84 -16.94
N TRP A 11 -6.57 -4.03 -16.62
CA TRP A 11 -5.70 -5.14 -16.26
C TRP A 11 -4.97 -5.65 -17.52
N ASN A 12 -3.68 -5.93 -17.39
CA ASN A 12 -2.82 -6.39 -18.49
C ASN A 12 -2.52 -7.89 -18.45
N GLY A 13 -3.17 -8.64 -17.56
CA GLY A 13 -3.01 -10.09 -17.45
C GLY A 13 -1.65 -10.56 -16.95
N THR A 14 -0.75 -9.66 -16.56
CA THR A 14 0.63 -10.04 -16.20
C THR A 14 0.74 -10.54 -14.76
N GLU A 15 0.05 -9.87 -13.83
CA GLU A 15 0.11 -10.21 -12.41
C GLU A 15 -1.19 -10.88 -11.94
N LYS A 16 -1.04 -11.85 -11.04
CA LYS A 16 -2.18 -12.51 -10.40
C LYS A 16 -2.83 -11.50 -9.45
N PHE A 17 -4.15 -11.38 -9.55
CA PHE A 17 -4.94 -10.35 -8.85
C PHE A 17 -5.18 -10.71 -7.37
N TYR A 18 -4.13 -11.07 -6.63
CA TYR A 18 -4.21 -11.34 -5.21
C TYR A 18 -4.52 -10.04 -4.47
N ALA A 19 -5.53 -10.05 -3.60
CA ALA A 19 -5.99 -8.89 -2.82
C ALA A 19 -6.33 -7.65 -3.69
N GLY A 20 -6.93 -7.87 -4.86
CA GLY A 20 -7.27 -6.77 -5.79
C GLY A 20 -8.14 -5.66 -5.19
N ALA A 21 -8.98 -5.99 -4.21
CA ALA A 21 -9.76 -5.02 -3.45
C ALA A 21 -8.87 -4.06 -2.66
N ALA A 22 -8.04 -4.59 -1.74
CA ALA A 22 -7.14 -3.79 -0.91
C ALA A 22 -6.14 -2.97 -1.74
N TRP A 23 -5.63 -3.53 -2.85
CA TRP A 23 -4.75 -2.79 -3.76
C TRP A 23 -5.46 -1.62 -4.45
N LEU A 24 -6.73 -1.79 -4.81
CA LEU A 24 -7.50 -0.74 -5.46
C LEU A 24 -7.83 0.40 -4.48
N GLU A 25 -8.23 0.06 -3.26
CA GLU A 25 -8.40 1.03 -2.15
C GLU A 25 -7.12 1.83 -1.92
N TYR A 26 -5.98 1.14 -1.76
CA TYR A 26 -4.68 1.79 -1.59
C TYR A 26 -4.37 2.76 -2.73
N LEU A 27 -4.58 2.35 -3.99
CA LEU A 27 -4.32 3.24 -5.13
C LEU A 27 -5.21 4.48 -5.10
N ILE A 28 -6.49 4.32 -4.76
CA ILE A 28 -7.44 5.43 -4.70
C ILE A 28 -7.05 6.42 -3.60
N ASP A 29 -6.84 5.95 -2.38
CA ASP A 29 -6.56 6.80 -1.22
C ASP A 29 -5.15 7.40 -1.25
N HIS A 30 -4.17 6.67 -1.78
CA HIS A 30 -2.80 7.11 -1.77
C HIS A 30 -2.44 8.01 -2.95
N PHE A 31 -3.10 7.83 -4.11
CA PHE A 31 -2.75 8.57 -5.32
C PHE A 31 -3.92 9.25 -6.02
N LEU A 32 -5.10 8.63 -6.15
CA LEU A 32 -6.04 9.09 -7.17
C LEU A 32 -7.00 10.17 -6.66
N ARG A 33 -7.50 10.05 -5.43
CA ARG A 33 -8.55 10.93 -4.91
C ARG A 33 -8.01 12.32 -4.50
N PRO A 34 -8.87 13.36 -4.48
CA PRO A 34 -8.55 14.64 -3.85
C PRO A 34 -8.06 14.48 -2.40
N GLY A 35 -6.91 15.08 -2.07
CA GLY A 35 -6.31 14.96 -0.74
C GLY A 35 -5.62 13.62 -0.49
N ALA A 36 -5.28 12.89 -1.55
CA ALA A 36 -4.57 11.63 -1.45
C ALA A 36 -3.23 11.77 -0.71
N HIS A 37 -2.81 10.72 0.00
CA HIS A 37 -1.64 10.77 0.88
C HIS A 37 -0.35 11.22 0.19
N ALA A 38 -0.10 10.79 -1.06
CA ALA A 38 1.10 11.18 -1.77
C ALA A 38 1.13 12.68 -2.13
N GLU A 39 -0.01 13.37 -2.18
CA GLU A 39 -0.07 14.83 -2.37
C GLU A 39 0.67 15.56 -1.24
N ALA A 40 0.53 15.07 -0.01
CA ALA A 40 1.16 15.66 1.17
C ALA A 40 2.67 15.41 1.27
N SER A 41 3.20 14.43 0.51
CA SER A 41 4.63 14.06 0.58
C SER A 41 5.58 15.15 0.09
N GLY A 42 5.12 16.04 -0.80
CA GLY A 42 5.97 17.05 -1.45
C GLY A 42 7.04 16.46 -2.38
N ASP A 43 6.99 15.17 -2.71
CA ASP A 43 7.99 14.54 -3.57
C ASP A 43 7.93 15.11 -5.00
N HIS A 44 9.08 15.54 -5.51
CA HIS A 44 9.25 16.08 -6.85
C HIS A 44 8.77 15.15 -7.97
N TRP A 45 8.70 13.83 -7.73
CA TRP A 45 8.14 12.86 -8.67
C TRP A 45 6.67 13.14 -8.98
N PHE A 46 5.92 13.71 -8.04
CA PHE A 46 4.48 14.00 -8.18
C PHE A 46 4.16 15.41 -8.64
N ARG A 47 5.16 16.24 -8.99
CA ARG A 47 4.94 17.67 -9.35
C ARG A 47 3.98 17.92 -10.53
N ARG A 48 3.69 16.89 -11.34
CA ARG A 48 2.77 16.95 -12.49
C ARG A 48 1.53 16.10 -12.31
N PHE A 49 1.43 15.40 -11.19
CA PHE A 49 0.30 14.56 -10.86
C PHE A 49 -0.75 15.43 -10.17
N THR A 50 -2.02 15.32 -10.59
CA THR A 50 -3.06 16.29 -10.23
C THR A 50 -3.91 15.90 -9.02
N PHE A 51 -3.85 14.64 -8.56
CA PHE A 51 -4.55 14.15 -7.36
C PHE A 51 -6.05 14.48 -7.34
N ASP A 52 -6.69 14.65 -8.49
CA ASP A 52 -8.05 15.17 -8.63
C ASP A 52 -8.97 14.17 -9.34
N HIS A 53 -8.66 12.88 -9.25
CA HIS A 53 -9.30 11.86 -10.06
C HIS A 53 -10.57 11.33 -9.39
N ASP A 54 -11.66 11.31 -10.14
CA ASP A 54 -12.90 10.64 -9.76
C ASP A 54 -12.94 9.23 -10.39
N VAL A 55 -12.70 8.22 -9.56
CA VAL A 55 -12.54 6.83 -10.01
C VAL A 55 -13.89 6.12 -9.98
N ASN A 56 -14.31 5.61 -11.14
CA ASN A 56 -15.56 4.88 -11.30
C ASN A 56 -15.33 3.66 -12.19
N GLY A 57 -15.93 2.52 -11.85
CA GLY A 57 -15.82 1.33 -12.68
C GLY A 57 -16.19 0.03 -11.99
N VAL A 58 -16.06 -1.06 -12.74
CA VAL A 58 -16.34 -2.42 -12.26
C VAL A 58 -15.20 -3.34 -12.65
N VAL A 59 -14.76 -4.15 -11.69
CA VAL A 59 -13.85 -5.28 -11.91
C VAL A 59 -14.59 -6.56 -11.53
N VAL A 60 -14.68 -7.49 -12.48
CA VAL A 60 -15.25 -8.82 -12.22
C VAL A 60 -14.12 -9.83 -12.20
N GLY A 61 -14.09 -10.65 -11.16
CA GLY A 61 -13.05 -11.65 -10.94
C GLY A 61 -13.62 -13.00 -10.58
N GLU A 62 -12.83 -14.03 -10.86
CA GLU A 62 -13.01 -15.38 -10.33
C GLU A 62 -11.83 -15.69 -9.40
N GLN A 63 -12.13 -16.12 -8.18
CA GLN A 63 -11.10 -16.57 -7.25
C GLN A 63 -10.58 -17.95 -7.66
N GLY A 64 -9.29 -18.05 -7.96
CA GLY A 64 -8.69 -19.28 -8.47
C GLY A 64 -8.75 -20.48 -7.52
N ASP A 65 -8.86 -20.23 -6.20
CA ASP A 65 -8.82 -21.30 -5.19
C ASP A 65 -10.17 -22.00 -5.00
N ASN A 66 -11.27 -21.25 -5.01
CA ASN A 66 -12.61 -21.76 -4.68
C ASN A 66 -13.65 -21.44 -5.77
N ARG A 67 -13.26 -20.90 -6.92
CA ARG A 67 -14.16 -20.53 -8.03
C ARG A 67 -15.21 -19.47 -7.65
N GLU A 68 -15.02 -18.73 -6.54
CA GLU A 68 -15.93 -17.64 -6.18
C GLU A 68 -15.94 -16.58 -7.28
N LEU A 69 -17.13 -16.20 -7.76
CA LEU A 69 -17.28 -15.03 -8.62
C LEU A 69 -17.61 -13.81 -7.78
N PHE A 70 -16.87 -12.74 -7.99
CA PHE A 70 -17.07 -11.48 -7.29
C PHE A 70 -17.03 -10.29 -8.25
N SER A 71 -17.68 -9.21 -7.83
CA SER A 71 -17.59 -7.89 -8.43
C SER A 71 -16.98 -6.92 -7.43
N LEU A 72 -16.05 -6.09 -7.89
CA LEU A 72 -15.62 -4.88 -7.21
C LEU A 72 -16.20 -3.70 -7.98
N THR A 73 -17.13 -2.99 -7.36
CA THR A 73 -17.74 -1.78 -7.92
C THR A 73 -17.13 -0.59 -7.23
N VAL A 74 -16.66 0.39 -8.01
CA VAL A 74 -16.16 1.67 -7.48
C VAL A 74 -17.07 2.78 -7.97
N GLU A 75 -17.61 3.55 -7.02
CA GLU A 75 -18.43 4.73 -7.27
C GLU A 75 -17.83 5.90 -6.48
N HIS A 76 -17.43 6.95 -7.18
CA HIS A 76 -16.82 8.13 -6.56
C HIS A 76 -15.61 7.83 -5.65
N GLY A 77 -14.78 6.87 -6.06
CA GLY A 77 -13.63 6.39 -5.29
C GLY A 77 -13.98 5.45 -4.13
N GLU A 78 -15.26 5.24 -3.83
CA GLU A 78 -15.70 4.30 -2.79
C GLU A 78 -15.90 2.91 -3.41
N MET A 79 -15.23 1.91 -2.85
CA MET A 79 -15.26 0.55 -3.37
C MET A 79 -16.23 -0.33 -2.57
N THR A 80 -17.00 -1.15 -3.29
CA THR A 80 -17.83 -2.22 -2.72
C THR A 80 -17.50 -3.55 -3.39
N ARG A 81 -17.22 -4.57 -2.58
CA ARG A 81 -17.13 -5.96 -3.05
C ARG A 81 -18.48 -6.65 -2.90
N THR A 82 -18.89 -7.38 -3.94
CA THR A 82 -20.10 -8.20 -3.94
C THR A 82 -19.78 -9.60 -4.44
N THR A 83 -20.12 -10.61 -3.66
CA THR A 83 -20.08 -12.01 -4.11
C THR A 83 -21.25 -12.27 -5.05
N LEU A 84 -20.94 -12.62 -6.30
CA LEU A 84 -21.92 -12.97 -7.33
C LEU A 84 -22.28 -14.45 -7.28
N ILE A 85 -21.27 -15.30 -7.11
CA ILE A 85 -21.41 -16.74 -6.91
C ILE A 85 -20.49 -17.13 -5.76
N ARG A 86 -21.05 -17.77 -4.73
CA ARG A 86 -20.26 -18.28 -3.60
C ARG A 86 -19.25 -19.32 -4.08
N GLY A 87 -18.06 -19.28 -3.51
CA GLY A 87 -17.02 -20.27 -3.78
C GLY A 87 -17.43 -21.69 -3.34
N GLU A 88 -16.89 -22.66 -4.06
CA GLU A 88 -16.96 -24.08 -3.73
C GLU A 88 -16.02 -24.39 -2.56
N ARG A 89 -16.47 -25.29 -1.67
CA ARG A 89 -15.59 -25.82 -0.63
C ARG A 89 -14.62 -26.80 -1.24
N MET A 90 -13.33 -26.46 -1.23
CA MET A 90 -12.32 -27.35 -1.78
C MET A 90 -11.92 -28.47 -0.80
N PRO A 91 -11.50 -29.65 -1.29
CA PRO A 91 -11.08 -30.76 -0.43
C PRO A 91 -9.87 -30.45 0.47
N TRP A 92 -8.99 -29.56 0.01
CA TRP A 92 -7.83 -29.07 0.77
C TRP A 92 -8.15 -27.84 1.62
N ASP A 93 -9.38 -27.35 1.55
CA ASP A 93 -9.86 -26.23 2.36
C ASP A 93 -10.66 -26.79 3.56
N PRO A 94 -10.07 -26.82 4.78
CA PRO A 94 -10.80 -27.25 5.97
C PRO A 94 -12.02 -26.36 6.27
N GLY A 95 -12.10 -25.21 5.58
CA GLY A 95 -13.09 -24.17 5.71
C GLY A 95 -12.28 -22.88 5.79
N TYR A 96 -12.19 -22.16 4.66
CA TYR A 96 -11.69 -20.80 4.65
C TYR A 96 -12.70 -20.02 5.49
N ALA A 97 -12.43 -19.92 6.80
CA ALA A 97 -12.96 -18.82 7.56
C ALA A 97 -12.50 -17.61 6.78
N GLU A 98 -13.46 -16.83 6.29
CA GLU A 98 -13.23 -15.44 5.92
C GLU A 98 -12.44 -14.88 7.10
N LYS A 99 -11.11 -14.78 6.96
CA LYS A 99 -10.34 -14.09 7.97
C LYS A 99 -10.71 -12.66 7.66
N ASP A 100 -11.60 -12.11 8.49
CA ASP A 100 -12.00 -10.71 8.46
C ASP A 100 -10.76 -9.78 8.44
N GLU A 101 -9.58 -10.31 8.76
CA GLU A 101 -8.28 -9.69 8.56
C GLU A 101 -7.36 -10.58 7.71
N LEU A 102 -6.81 -10.05 6.62
CA LEU A 102 -5.70 -10.70 5.95
C LEU A 102 -4.56 -10.88 6.99
N PRO A 103 -3.89 -12.04 7.09
CA PRO A 103 -2.81 -12.26 8.06
C PRO A 103 -1.65 -11.26 7.94
N TRP A 104 -1.53 -10.59 6.79
CA TRP A 104 -0.54 -9.55 6.50
C TRP A 104 -1.03 -8.13 6.85
N LEU A 105 -2.35 -7.91 6.95
CA LEU A 105 -2.96 -6.70 7.54
C LEU A 105 -2.76 -6.65 9.07
N GLY A 106 -2.67 -7.81 9.73
CA GLY A 106 -2.32 -7.89 11.16
C GLY A 106 -0.88 -7.45 11.48
N HIS A 107 -0.06 -7.18 10.46
CA HIS A 107 1.26 -6.57 10.58
C HIS A 107 1.28 -5.09 10.18
N GLU A 108 0.11 -4.49 9.92
CA GLU A 108 -0.03 -3.05 9.81
C GLU A 108 -0.06 -2.49 11.23
N ALA A 109 1.12 -2.19 11.75
CA ALA A 109 1.23 -0.85 12.32
C ALA A 109 0.60 0.07 11.28
N SER A 110 -0.52 0.71 11.62
CA SER A 110 -1.18 1.67 10.71
C SER A 110 -0.09 2.55 10.11
N PHE A 111 -0.20 2.97 8.85
CA PHE A 111 0.84 3.82 8.25
C PHE A 111 1.23 5.00 9.17
N ALA A 112 0.28 5.56 9.91
CA ALA A 112 0.49 6.55 10.98
C ALA A 112 1.39 6.07 12.15
N GLU A 113 1.33 4.80 12.51
CA GLU A 113 2.17 4.17 13.54
C GLU A 113 3.57 3.83 13.02
N LEU A 114 3.72 3.52 11.73
CA LEU A 114 5.04 3.42 11.09
C LEU A 114 5.71 4.80 10.99
N GLU A 115 4.94 5.82 10.59
CA GLU A 115 5.40 7.21 10.54
C GLU A 115 5.84 7.72 11.92
N ARG A 116 5.05 7.49 12.98
CA ARG A 116 5.47 7.81 14.36
C ARG A 116 6.78 7.12 14.75
N ARG A 117 6.95 5.84 14.41
CA ARG A 117 8.16 5.09 14.75
C ARG A 117 9.37 5.63 14.00
N GLU A 118 9.19 6.08 12.76
CA GLU A 118 10.23 6.72 11.98
C GLU A 118 10.60 8.10 12.57
N GLU A 119 9.62 8.91 12.92
CA GLU A 119 9.83 10.20 13.60
C GLU A 119 10.54 10.04 14.96
N GLU A 120 10.13 9.06 15.78
CA GLU A 120 10.76 8.74 17.06
C GLU A 120 12.20 8.24 16.87
N ALA A 121 12.45 7.40 15.85
CA ALA A 121 13.79 6.92 15.53
C ALA A 121 14.71 8.05 15.06
N LEU A 122 14.22 8.97 14.24
CA LEU A 122 14.95 10.16 13.80
C LEU A 122 15.25 11.12 14.97
N ALA A 123 14.28 11.33 15.86
CA ALA A 123 14.47 12.14 17.06
C ALA A 123 15.51 11.52 18.01
N ALA A 124 15.47 10.21 18.22
CA ALA A 124 16.45 9.48 19.04
C ALA A 124 17.86 9.53 18.42
N ALA A 125 17.96 9.40 17.09
CA ALA A 125 19.23 9.54 16.38
C ALA A 125 19.80 10.95 16.47
N SER A 126 18.94 11.99 16.46
CA SER A 126 19.36 13.38 16.64
C SER A 126 19.77 13.71 18.09
N ALA A 127 19.25 12.98 19.07
CA ALA A 127 19.57 13.15 20.49
C ALA A 127 20.81 12.36 20.94
N ALA A 128 21.33 11.45 20.10
CA ALA A 128 22.51 10.67 20.42
C ALA A 128 23.76 11.59 20.52
N PRO A 129 24.51 11.55 21.64
CA PRO A 129 25.70 12.37 21.78
C PRO A 129 26.74 11.95 20.75
N VAL A 130 27.21 12.91 19.95
CA VAL A 130 28.29 12.69 18.98
C VAL A 130 29.52 12.13 19.73
N PRO A 131 30.04 10.95 19.36
CA PRO A 131 31.19 10.38 20.04
C PRO A 131 32.40 11.30 19.86
N VAL A 132 32.81 11.95 20.94
CA VAL A 132 34.00 12.81 20.95
C VAL A 132 35.22 11.89 20.83
N SER A 133 35.83 11.90 19.64
CA SER A 133 37.03 11.12 19.37
C SER A 133 38.15 11.50 20.35
N PRO A 134 38.81 10.54 21.02
CA PRO A 134 39.86 10.87 21.98
C PRO A 134 41.04 11.52 21.25
N ARG A 135 41.38 12.76 21.64
CA ARG A 135 42.57 13.48 21.16
C ARG A 135 43.80 12.59 21.37
N LYS A 136 44.43 12.15 20.27
CA LYS A 136 45.75 11.50 20.30
C LYS A 136 46.74 12.43 21.02
N ARG A 137 47.19 12.02 22.21
CA ARG A 137 48.31 12.68 22.90
C ARG A 137 49.56 12.50 22.03
N GLY A 138 50.11 13.61 21.54
CA GLY A 138 51.30 13.63 20.71
C GLY A 138 52.49 12.99 21.45
N GLY A 139 52.95 11.86 20.94
CA GLY A 139 54.18 11.21 21.36
C GLY A 139 55.39 12.05 20.92
N SER A 140 56.05 12.65 21.90
CA SER A 140 57.34 13.33 21.80
C SER A 140 58.39 12.38 21.19
N ARG A 141 58.90 12.72 19.99
CA ARG A 141 60.15 12.16 19.46
C ARG A 141 61.32 12.74 20.27
N ARG A 142 62.05 11.89 20.98
CA ARG A 142 63.45 12.16 21.35
C ARG A 142 64.37 11.24 20.55
N ARG A 143 65.49 11.86 20.19
CA ARG A 143 66.59 11.40 19.33
C ARG A 143 67.29 10.17 19.86
#